data_AF-A0AAV4QI22-F1
#
_entry.id   AF-A0AAV4QI22-F1
#
_cell.length_a   1.000
_cell.length_b   1.000
_cell.length_c   1.000
_cell.angle_alpha   90.00
_cell.angle_beta   90.00
_cell.angle_gamma   90.00
#
_symmetry.space_group_name_H-M   'P 1'
#
loop_
_entity.id
_entity.type
_entity.pdbx_description
1 polymer ?
#
loop_
_entity_poly.entity_id
_entity_poly.type
_entity_poly.pdbx_seq_one_letter_code
_entity_poly.pdbx_strand_id
1 'polypeptide(L)'
;MIIIGGGVVKHHICNSNLMRNGADYSVYINTANEFDGSDSGARPDEAVSWGKIKKTATPVKVYADATLVFPLIVAQTFAASYHKSKNHVKNETS
;
A
#
# COMPACT_ATOMS: atom_id res chain seq x y z
N MET A 1 0.72 -3.77 3.20
CA MET A 1 0.12 -4.04 1.88
C MET A 1 0.25 -2.81 1.01
N ILE A 2 0.50 -2.99 -0.29
CA ILE A 2 0.50 -1.92 -1.29
C ILE A 2 -0.53 -2.34 -2.35
N ILE A 3 -1.56 -1.53 -2.55
CA ILE A 3 -2.67 -1.83 -3.46
C ILE A 3 -2.71 -0.75 -4.54
N ILE A 4 -2.69 -1.18 -5.79
CA ILE A 4 -2.72 -0.33 -6.97
C ILE A 4 -4.07 -0.58 -7.66
N GLY A 5 -4.92 0.44 -7.69
CA GLY A 5 -6.29 0.36 -8.17
C GLY A 5 -7.32 0.05 -7.08
N GLY A 6 -8.43 -0.58 -7.49
CA GLY A 6 -9.58 -0.91 -6.64
C GLY A 6 -10.24 -2.24 -7.03
N GLY A 7 -11.47 -2.46 -6.57
CA GLY A 7 -12.27 -3.62 -6.90
C GLY A 7 -11.85 -4.91 -6.19
N VAL A 8 -11.99 -6.05 -6.87
CA VAL A 8 -11.79 -7.39 -6.30
C VAL A 8 -10.40 -7.56 -5.71
N VAL A 9 -9.36 -6.99 -6.34
CA VAL A 9 -7.97 -7.08 -5.85
C VAL A 9 -7.84 -6.42 -4.48
N LYS A 10 -8.41 -5.22 -4.30
CA LYS A 10 -8.41 -4.51 -3.02
C LYS A 10 -9.13 -5.34 -1.95
N HIS A 11 -10.35 -5.78 -2.26
CA HIS A 11 -11.18 -6.50 -1.30
C HIS A 11 -10.54 -7.83 -0.87
N HIS A 12 -10.02 -8.60 -1.83
CA HIS A 12 -9.42 -9.91 -1.55
C HIS A 12 -8.20 -9.80 -0.63
N ILE A 13 -7.28 -8.87 -0.93
CA ILE A 13 -6.08 -8.63 -0.10
C ILE A 13 -6.46 -8.15 1.30
N CYS A 14 -7.41 -7.23 1.40
CA CYS A 14 -7.88 -6.73 2.69
C CYS A 14 -8.54 -7.84 3.53
N ASN A 15 -9.33 -8.71 2.90
CA ASN A 15 -9.98 -9.82 3.56
C ASN A 15 -8.98 -10.90 4.02
N SER A 16 -7.92 -11.16 3.25
CA SER A 16 -6.82 -12.01 3.72
C SER A 16 -6.12 -11.43 4.94
N ASN A 17 -5.95 -10.10 4.99
CA ASN A 17 -5.34 -9.44 6.14
C ASN A 17 -6.27 -9.37 7.36
N LEU A 18 -7.59 -9.44 7.17
CA LEU A 18 -8.55 -9.56 8.26
C LEU A 18 -8.26 -10.82 9.12
N MET A 19 -7.89 -11.93 8.49
CA MET A 19 -7.58 -13.19 9.18
C MET A 19 -6.34 -13.13 10.09
N ARG A 20 -5.49 -12.11 9.93
CA ARG A 20 -4.33 -11.84 10.79
C ARG A 20 -4.53 -10.64 11.72
N ASN A 21 -5.78 -10.28 12.01
CA ASN A 21 -6.18 -9.10 12.78
C ASN A 21 -5.69 -7.77 12.18
N GLY A 22 -5.72 -7.69 10.85
CA GLY A 22 -5.42 -6.48 10.10
C GLY A 22 -3.95 -6.32 9.70
N ALA A 23 -3.73 -5.54 8.65
CA ALA A 23 -2.40 -5.19 8.18
C ALA A 23 -1.73 -4.11 9.05
N ASP A 24 -0.42 -4.21 9.26
CA ASP A 24 0.39 -3.21 10.01
C ASP A 24 0.71 -1.96 9.16
N TYR A 25 0.77 -2.10 7.84
CA TYR A 25 1.06 -1.02 6.91
C TYR A 25 0.12 -1.11 5.71
N SER A 26 -0.35 0.02 5.19
CA SER A 26 -1.22 0.06 4.02
C SER A 26 -0.93 1.28 3.14
N VAL A 27 -0.74 1.06 1.84
CA VAL A 27 -0.64 2.13 0.84
C VAL A 27 -1.63 1.82 -0.28
N TYR A 28 -2.55 2.75 -0.54
CA TYR A 28 -3.51 2.67 -1.64
C TYR A 28 -3.17 3.69 -2.71
N ILE A 29 -3.12 3.28 -3.97
CA ILE A 29 -2.93 4.16 -5.12
C ILE A 29 -4.12 3.96 -6.04
N ASN A 30 -5.06 4.89 -6.04
CA ASN A 30 -6.20 4.82 -6.94
C ASN A 30 -6.80 6.21 -7.23
N THR A 31 -7.62 6.27 -8.27
CA THR A 31 -8.35 7.47 -8.68
C THR A 31 -9.79 7.48 -8.14
N ALA A 32 -10.22 6.41 -7.49
CA ALA A 32 -11.59 6.24 -7.00
C ALA A 32 -11.85 7.16 -5.80
N ASN A 33 -12.93 7.92 -5.90
CA ASN A 33 -13.34 8.87 -4.90
C ASN A 33 -14.40 8.24 -3.98
N GLU A 34 -14.59 8.79 -2.80
CA GLU A 34 -15.43 8.20 -1.75
C GLU A 34 -16.92 8.49 -1.93
N PHE A 35 -17.27 9.47 -2.77
CA PHE A 35 -18.65 9.93 -2.94
C PHE A 35 -19.59 8.84 -3.47
N ASP A 36 -19.04 7.83 -4.16
CA ASP A 36 -19.80 6.74 -4.76
C ASP A 36 -20.06 5.59 -3.78
N GLY A 37 -19.55 5.65 -2.55
CA GLY A 37 -19.69 4.61 -1.53
C GLY A 37 -19.08 3.26 -1.94
N SER A 38 -18.21 3.22 -2.95
CA SER A 38 -17.63 1.97 -3.44
C SER A 38 -16.48 1.49 -2.56
N ASP A 39 -16.30 0.17 -2.41
CA ASP A 39 -15.12 -0.40 -1.74
C ASP A 39 -13.83 0.06 -2.43
N SER A 40 -13.85 0.33 -3.74
CA SER A 40 -12.72 0.91 -4.47
C SER A 40 -12.34 2.31 -3.96
N GLY A 41 -13.34 3.17 -3.74
CA GLY A 41 -13.21 4.53 -3.25
C GLY A 41 -13.00 4.65 -1.73
N ALA A 42 -13.37 3.63 -0.95
CA ALA A 42 -13.34 3.66 0.51
C ALA A 42 -12.01 4.17 1.11
N ARG A 43 -12.12 5.06 2.11
CA ARG A 43 -10.98 5.57 2.90
C ARG A 43 -10.26 4.41 3.59
N PRO A 44 -8.94 4.53 3.82
CA PRO A 44 -8.26 3.57 4.68
C PRO A 44 -8.86 3.50 6.10
N ASP A 45 -9.44 4.59 6.60
CA ASP A 45 -10.14 4.64 7.89
C ASP A 45 -11.33 3.67 7.95
N GLU A 46 -12.02 3.47 6.83
CA GLU A 46 -13.09 2.48 6.73
C GLU A 46 -12.53 1.06 6.86
N ALA A 47 -11.40 0.77 6.20
CA ALA A 47 -10.75 -0.54 6.36
C ALA A 47 -10.24 -0.78 7.80
N VAL A 48 -9.93 0.27 8.57
CA VAL A 48 -9.61 0.17 10.01
C VAL A 48 -10.84 -0.20 10.84
N SER A 49 -12.02 0.35 10.52
CA SER A 49 -13.25 0.06 11.27
C SER A 49 -13.66 -1.41 11.16
N TRP A 50 -13.44 -2.02 10.01
CA TRP A 50 -13.69 -3.45 9.76
C TRP A 50 -12.60 -4.38 10.29
N GLY A 51 -11.49 -3.87 10.82
CA GLY A 51 -10.34 -4.68 11.26
C GLY A 51 -9.50 -5.25 10.10
N LYS A 52 -9.72 -4.81 8.86
CA LYS A 52 -8.87 -5.15 7.69
C LYS A 52 -7.49 -4.50 7.81
N ILE A 53 -7.41 -3.36 8.50
CA ILE A 53 -6.18 -2.65 8.88
C ILE A 53 -6.13 -2.52 10.40
N LYS A 54 -4.94 -2.66 11.00
CA LYS A 54 -4.77 -2.44 12.45
C LYS A 54 -4.98 -0.98 12.81
N LYS A 55 -5.55 -0.72 14.00
CA LYS A 55 -5.69 0.65 14.55
C LYS A 55 -4.34 1.36 14.77
N THR A 56 -3.26 0.60 14.96
CA THR A 56 -1.89 1.11 15.12
C THR A 56 -1.17 1.31 13.79
N ALA A 57 -1.80 0.94 12.67
CA ALA A 57 -1.20 1.11 11.35
C ALA A 57 -1.20 2.58 10.93
N THR A 58 -0.31 2.92 10.01
CA THR A 58 -0.22 4.23 9.35
C THR A 58 -0.63 4.11 7.88
N PRO A 59 -1.94 3.99 7.58
CA PRO A 59 -2.39 3.81 6.22
C PRO A 59 -2.34 5.12 5.42
N VAL A 60 -1.97 5.05 4.14
CA VAL A 60 -1.92 6.21 3.23
C VAL A 60 -2.69 5.90 1.95
N LYS A 61 -3.49 6.87 1.47
CA LYS A 61 -4.16 6.81 0.16
C LYS A 61 -3.64 7.95 -0.73
N VAL A 62 -3.13 7.59 -1.90
CA VAL A 62 -2.66 8.50 -2.93
C VAL A 62 -3.71 8.55 -4.03
N TYR A 63 -4.33 9.73 -4.17
CA TYR A 63 -5.30 10.04 -5.22
C TYR A 63 -4.58 10.39 -6.52
N ALA A 64 -4.15 9.38 -7.27
CA ALA A 64 -3.44 9.57 -8.53
C ALA A 64 -3.53 8.33 -9.41
N ASP A 65 -3.25 8.51 -10.70
CA ASP A 65 -3.02 7.40 -11.62
C ASP A 65 -1.73 6.67 -11.25
N ALA A 66 -1.82 5.34 -11.18
CA ALA A 66 -0.70 4.48 -10.84
C ALA A 66 0.50 4.66 -11.76
N THR A 67 0.27 4.89 -13.06
CA THR A 67 1.35 5.04 -14.04
C THR A 67 2.23 6.25 -13.77
N LEU A 68 1.69 7.30 -13.15
CA LEU A 68 2.42 8.51 -12.81
C LEU A 68 3.23 8.35 -11.51
N VAL A 69 2.60 7.78 -10.47
CA VAL A 69 3.18 7.80 -9.12
C VAL A 69 3.92 6.52 -8.74
N PHE A 70 3.53 5.37 -9.30
CA PHE A 70 4.13 4.09 -8.94
C PHE A 70 5.62 4.00 -9.32
N PRO A 71 6.07 4.44 -10.52
CA PRO A 71 7.50 4.45 -10.84
C PRO A 71 8.32 5.31 -9.86
N LEU A 72 7.78 6.45 -9.43
CA LEU A 72 8.44 7.34 -8.46
C LEU A 72 8.56 6.68 -7.08
N ILE A 73 7.50 6.03 -6.61
CA ILE A 73 7.52 5.27 -5.35
C ILE A 73 8.58 4.16 -5.42
N VAL A 74 8.62 3.40 -6.51
CA VAL A 74 9.60 2.33 -6.71
C VAL A 74 11.03 2.88 -6.71
N ALA A 75 11.27 3.99 -7.41
CA ALA A 75 12.58 4.63 -7.47
C ALA A 75 13.09 5.05 -6.08
N GLN A 76 12.24 5.69 -5.26
CA GLN A 76 12.63 6.22 -3.95
C GLN A 76 12.63 5.19 -2.81
N THR A 77 11.96 4.04 -2.99
CA THR A 77 11.85 3.02 -1.94
C THR A 77 12.57 1.74 -2.32
N PHE A 78 11.99 0.92 -3.20
CA PHE A 78 12.50 -0.40 -3.57
C PHE A 78 13.86 -0.33 -4.26
N ALA A 79 14.02 0.53 -5.27
CA ALA A 79 15.27 0.67 -6.00
C ALA A 79 16.37 1.25 -5.10
N ALA A 80 16.07 2.32 -4.36
CA ALA A 80 17.00 2.91 -3.39
C ALA A 80 17.46 1.88 -2.33
N SER A 81 16.55 1.08 -1.78
CA SER A 81 16.87 0.02 -0.82
C SER A 81 17.75 -1.07 -1.43
N TYR A 82 17.43 -1.49 -2.66
CA TYR A 82 18.22 -2.50 -3.38
C TYR A 82 19.66 -2.04 -3.61
N HIS A 83 19.86 -0.81 -4.11
CA HIS A 83 21.19 -0.25 -4.35
C HIS A 83 21.97 -0.02 -3.04
N LYS A 84 21.31 0.45 -1.98
CA LYS A 84 21.93 0.62 -0.66
C LYS A 84 22.44 -0.71 -0.10
N SER A 85 21.62 -1.77 -0.16
CA SER A 85 22.02 -3.11 0.28
C SER A 85 23.18 -3.66 -0.54
N LYS A 86 23.13 -3.55 -1.87
CA LYS A 86 24.20 -4.03 -2.76
C LYS A 86 25.55 -3.32 -2.52
N ASN A 87 25.51 -2.02 -2.24
CA ASN A 87 26.71 -1.26 -1.92
C ASN A 87 27.28 -1.63 -0.55
N HIS A 88 26.43 -1.97 0.43
CA HIS A 88 26.88 -2.45 1.74
C HIS A 88 27.65 -3.78 1.60
N VAL A 89 27.09 -4.74 0.88
CA VAL A 89 27.74 -6.05 0.66
C VAL A 89 29.09 -5.90 -0.06
N LYS A 90 29.17 -5.03 -1.09
CA LYS A 90 30.45 -4.77 -1.79
C LYS A 90 31.53 -4.21 -0.86
N ASN A 91 31.14 -3.36 0.09
CA ASN A 91 32.05 -2.74 1.04
C ASN A 91 32.50 -3.70 2.16
N GLU A 92 31.75 -4.76 2.44
CA GLU A 92 32.12 -5.80 3.42
C GLU A 92 33.02 -6.88 2.82
N THR A 93 32.99 -7.09 1.49
CA THR A 93 33.79 -8.10 0.78
C THR A 93 35.07 -7.56 0.15
N SER A 94 35.34 -6.25 0.27
CA SER A 94 36.56 -5.59 -0.24
C SER A 94 37.46 -5.20 0.93
#